data_AF-A0A836T646-F1
#
_entry.id   AF-A0A836T646-F1
#
_cell.length_a   1.000
_cell.length_b   1.000
_cell.length_c   1.000
_cell.angle_alpha   90.00
_cell.angle_beta   90.00
_cell.angle_gamma   90.00
#
_symmetry.space_group_name_H-M   'P 1'
#
loop_
_entity.id
_entity.type
_entity.pdbx_description
1 polymer ?
#
loop_
_entity_poly.entity_id
_entity_poly.type
_entity_poly.pdbx_seq_one_letter_code
_entity_poly.pdbx_strand_id
1 'polypeptide(L)' 'MDFLVKFSENLCDRGNKDNFKQYLLPHAAVIYRAAFRLCKTSDGAEDLVQETYYLALKNFDQLKDRKKS' A
#
# COMPACT_ATOMS: atom_id res chain seq x y z
N MET A 1 1.14 -7.16 11.00
CA MET A 1 0.26 -6.47 10.01
C MET A 1 -0.16 -7.52 9.00
N ASP A 2 -0.94 -8.49 9.46
CA ASP A 2 -1.08 -9.76 8.73
C ASP A 2 -2.00 -9.59 7.52
N PHE A 3 -2.89 -8.60 7.56
CA PHE A 3 -3.71 -8.19 6.42
C PHE A 3 -2.86 -7.73 5.21
N LEU A 4 -1.68 -7.13 5.42
CA LEU A 4 -0.79 -6.74 4.32
C LEU A 4 -0.07 -7.92 3.69
N VAL A 5 0.18 -8.98 4.46
CA VAL A 5 0.72 -10.23 3.92
C VAL A 5 -0.29 -10.83 2.96
N LYS A 6 -1.55 -10.98 3.42
CA LYS A 6 -2.66 -11.47 2.58
C LYS A 6 -2.90 -10.60 1.36
N PHE A 7 -2.86 -9.27 1.52
CA PHE A 7 -2.95 -8.32 0.40
C PHE A 7 -1.88 -8.59 -0.66
N SER A 8 -0.61 -8.77 -0.24
CA SER A 8 0.51 -9.00 -1.15
C SER A 8 0.44 -10.35 -1.87
N GLU A 9 -0.15 -11.36 -1.23
CA GLU A 9 -0.38 -12.68 -1.83
C GLU A 9 -1.39 -12.59 -2.98
N ASN A 10 -2.42 -11.76 -2.81
CA ASN A 10 -3.50 -11.52 -3.79
C ASN A 10 -3.09 -10.65 -4.98
N LEU A 11 -1.91 -10.04 -4.98
CA LEU A 11 -1.40 -9.34 -6.17
C LEU A 11 -1.06 -10.38 -7.25
N CYS A 12 -1.71 -10.34 -8.43
CA CYS A 12 -1.41 -11.30 -9.50
C CYS A 12 -0.17 -10.93 -10.32
N ASP A 13 0.17 -9.63 -10.37
CA ASP A 13 1.27 -9.12 -11.17
C ASP A 13 2.59 -9.06 -10.39
N ARG A 14 3.70 -9.53 -11.00
CA ARG A 14 5.02 -9.52 -10.37
C ARG A 14 5.53 -8.10 -10.15
N GLY A 15 5.31 -7.19 -11.11
CA GLY A 15 5.70 -5.79 -10.99
C GLY A 15 5.04 -5.11 -9.80
N ASN A 16 3.74 -5.35 -9.59
CA ASN A 16 3.02 -4.85 -8.42
C ASN A 16 3.51 -5.44 -7.11
N LYS A 17 3.90 -6.72 -7.07
CA LYS A 17 4.51 -7.32 -5.87
C LYS A 17 5.85 -6.66 -5.54
N ASP A 18 6.67 -6.42 -6.55
CA ASP A 18 7.98 -5.81 -6.37
C ASP A 18 7.85 -4.34 -5.95
N ASN A 19 6.97 -3.58 -6.61
CA ASN A 19 6.65 -2.20 -6.25
C ASN A 19 6.09 -2.10 -4.82
N PHE A 20 5.19 -3.01 -4.44
CA PHE A 20 4.65 -3.09 -3.09
C PHE A 20 5.76 -3.29 -2.05
N LYS A 21 6.61 -4.31 -2.24
CA LYS A 21 7.69 -4.63 -1.30
C LYS A 21 8.72 -3.52 -1.20
N GLN A 22 9.08 -2.92 -2.34
CA GLN A 22 10.14 -1.92 -2.41
C GLN A 22 9.69 -0.55 -1.91
N TYR A 23 8.48 -0.11 -2.28
CA TYR A 23 8.07 1.29 -2.08
C TYR A 23 6.92 1.47 -1.09
N LEU A 24 5.99 0.52 -0.97
CA LEU A 24 4.82 0.69 -0.10
C LEU A 24 5.05 0.11 1.31
N LEU A 25 5.54 -1.13 1.37
CA LEU A 25 5.72 -1.87 2.63
C LEU A 25 6.58 -1.15 3.67
N PRO A 26 7.69 -0.46 3.32
CA PRO A 26 8.48 0.30 4.30
C PRO A 26 7.69 1.40 5.04
N HIS A 27 6.57 1.85 4.47
CA HIS A 27 5.73 2.91 5.01
C HIS A 27 4.42 2.38 5.64
N ALA A 28 4.22 1.07 5.69
CA ALA A 28 2.99 0.44 6.21
C ALA A 28 2.61 0.93 7.61
N ALA A 29 3.58 1.05 8.52
CA ALA A 29 3.30 1.47 9.89
C ALA A 29 2.81 2.93 9.98
N VAL A 30 3.34 3.85 9.15
CA VAL A 30 2.91 5.26 9.17
C VAL A 30 1.54 5.42 8.51
N ILE A 31 1.31 4.71 7.41
CA ILE A 31 0.04 4.74 6.68
C ILE A 31 -1.08 4.15 7.54
N TYR A 32 -0.84 3.00 8.20
CA TYR A 32 -1.83 2.41 9.11
C TYR A 32 -2.12 3.32 10.32
N ARG A 33 -1.10 3.93 10.95
CA ARG A 33 -1.35 4.88 12.05
C ARG A 33 -2.19 6.08 11.61
N ALA A 34 -1.98 6.58 10.40
CA ALA A 34 -2.78 7.66 9.84
C ALA A 34 -4.23 7.19 9.63
N ALA A 35 -4.42 6.02 9.00
CA ALA A 35 -5.73 5.41 8.79
C ALA A 35 -6.47 5.16 10.11
N PHE A 36 -5.81 4.63 11.12
CA PHE A 36 -6.38 4.39 12.45
C PHE A 36 -6.83 5.69 13.13
N ARG A 37 -6.07 6.79 12.97
CA ARG A 37 -6.47 8.10 13.50
C ARG A 37 -7.74 8.64 12.84
N LEU A 38 -7.98 8.30 11.56
CA LEU A 38 -9.16 8.72 10.81
C LEU A 38 -10.36 7.83 11.11
N CYS A 39 -10.20 6.50 11.01
CA CYS A 39 -11.29 5.54 11.11
C CYS A 39 -11.68 5.19 12.55
N LYS A 40 -10.77 5.39 13.52
CA LYS A 40 -10.93 5.05 14.95
C LYS A 40 -11.19 3.57 15.26
N THR A 41 -11.14 2.70 14.26
CA THR A 41 -11.29 1.25 14.38
C THR A 41 -10.17 0.54 13.63
N SER A 42 -9.83 -0.69 14.04
CA SER A 42 -8.83 -1.50 13.31
C SER A 42 -9.35 -1.84 11.91
N ASP A 43 -10.56 -2.38 11.83
CA ASP A 43 -11.17 -2.83 10.57
C ASP A 43 -11.22 -1.72 9.53
N GLY A 44 -11.72 -0.53 9.91
CA GLY A 44 -11.77 0.61 8.99
C GLY A 44 -10.39 1.12 8.59
N ALA A 45 -9.39 1.02 9.47
CA ALA A 45 -8.02 1.37 9.13
C ALA A 45 -7.40 0.36 8.16
N GLU A 46 -7.64 -0.94 8.36
CA GLU A 46 -7.17 -1.99 7.45
C GLU A 46 -7.75 -1.83 6.06
N ASP A 47 -9.07 -1.60 5.97
CA ASP A 47 -9.77 -1.37 4.69
C ASP A 47 -9.21 -0.14 3.97
N LEU A 48 -9.04 0.98 4.68
CA LEU A 48 -8.50 2.21 4.09
C LEU A 48 -7.07 2.03 3.59
N VAL A 49 -6.22 1.32 4.34
CA VAL A 49 -4.84 1.02 3.91
C VAL A 49 -4.83 0.14 2.67
N GLN A 50 -5.67 -0.90 2.63
CA GLN A 50 -5.77 -1.80 1.48
C GLN A 50 -6.23 -1.06 0.23
N GLU A 51 -7.27 -0.23 0.33
CA GLU A 51 -7.75 0.61 -0.79
C GLU A 51 -6.67 1.58 -1.27
N THR A 52 -5.98 2.25 -0.34
CA THR A 52 -4.89 3.19 -0.65
C THR A 52 -3.78 2.49 -1.43
N TYR A 53 -3.37 1.30 -0.99
CA TYR A 53 -2.33 0.52 -1.67
C TYR A 53 -2.77 -0.02 -3.02
N TYR A 54 -4.02 -0.45 -3.16
CA TYR A 54 -4.59 -0.85 -4.43
C TYR A 54 -4.55 0.31 -5.44
N LEU A 55 -5.00 1.50 -5.04
CA LEU A 55 -4.96 2.68 -5.90
C LEU A 55 -3.54 3.11 -6.26
N ALA A 56 -2.62 3.05 -5.30
CA ALA A 56 -1.21 3.39 -5.52
C ALA A 56 -0.55 2.46 -6.52
N LEU A 57 -0.76 1.14 -6.40
CA LEU A 57 -0.22 0.15 -7.35
C LEU A 57 -0.87 0.26 -8.73
N LYS A 58 -2.20 0.45 -8.79
CA LYS A 58 -2.92 0.63 -10.06
C LYS A 58 -2.42 1.82 -10.87
N ASN A 59 -1.95 2.87 -10.21
CA ASN A 59 -1.46 4.09 -10.85
C ASN A 59 0.05 4.28 -10.69
N PHE A 60 0.80 3.23 -10.33
CA PHE A 60 2.21 3.35 -9.96
C PHE A 60 3.05 3.89 -11.12
N ASP A 61 2.72 3.51 -12.36
CA ASP A 61 3.40 3.97 -13.59
C ASP A 61 3.29 5.49 -13.83
N GLN A 62 2.35 6.18 -13.15
CA GLN A 62 2.23 7.63 -13.24
C GLN A 62 3.28 8.36 -12.40
N LEU A 63 3.95 7.68 -11.47
CA LEU A 63 5.00 8.26 -10.65
C LEU A 63 6.23 8.54 -11.53
N LYS A 64 6.51 9.82 -11.74
CA LYS A 64 7.73 10.26 -12.42
C LYS A 64 8.92 10.10 -11.49
N ASP A 65 9.89 9.28 -11.91
CA ASP A 65 11.18 9.21 -11.25
C ASP A 65 11.96 10.51 -11.51
N ARG A 66 12.07 11.36 -10.49
CA ARG A 66 12.80 12.64 -10.59
C ARG A 66 14.30 12.45 -10.84
N LYS A 67 14.86 11.26 -10.64
CA LYS A 67 16.28 10.97 -10.98
C LYS A 67 16.49 10.67 -12.46
N LYS A 68 15.42 10.44 -13.22
CA LYS A 68 15.46 10.23 -14.68
C LYS A 68 15.15 11.50 -15.48
N SER A 69 15.07 12.66 -14.83
CA SER A 69 14.81 13.97 -15.45
C SER A 69 15.99 14.92 -15.31
#